data_AF-A0A0M0GC51-F1
#
_entry.id   AF-A0A0M0GC51-F1
#
_cell.length_a   1.000
_cell.length_b   1.000
_cell.length_c   1.000
_cell.angle_alpha   90.00
_cell.angle_beta   90.00
_cell.angle_gamma   90.00
#
_symmetry.space_group_name_H-M   'P 1'
#
loop_
_entity.id
_entity.type
_entity.pdbx_description
1 polymer ?
#
loop_
_entity_poly.entity_id
_entity_poly.type
_entity_poly.pdbx_seq_one_letter_code
_entity_poly.pdbx_strand_id
1 'polypeptide(L)'
;MLNETLDKLIQEEIDKGIEEIKDDYSRVKSDFDNLRKKLREKTNEVNGLKRLEDQMNVFKTFQDTISKDNIEELIHHLNMEQQEIDFNGMDSDRIPVWFKLLCTYYHDKEKIFEIMDLFNITYPSWAKTFKMPFDYGKEELNLVFEYLGKMYVCNGQIFSGNMGFFFTYQNRYNGDLEALFRKESYVEIPWNLLLQNPLLTTEEYFSKIIKALKEKRYHSEYFFMIQNYQELTKEQVNLIAEHLPTTQLYSYHTNFLSKNKGIFKVRTDLAEMFKDRIKNNHYSEFHYLNYPIEMQKVFVLKESLSGDRYTFEMVKNMDISVEDKVELLSKIATNLLNKEN
;
A
#
# COMPACT_ATOMS: atom_id res chain seq x y z
N MET A 1 -96.80 -10.14 -54.75
CA MET A 1 -95.94 -9.01 -55.14
C MET A 1 -95.78 -7.95 -54.06
N LEU A 2 -96.82 -7.21 -53.61
CA LEU A 2 -96.61 -6.13 -52.61
C LEU A 2 -96.20 -6.64 -51.21
N ASN A 3 -96.79 -7.74 -50.74
CA ASN A 3 -96.41 -8.37 -49.47
C ASN A 3 -95.00 -8.99 -49.51
N GLU A 4 -94.62 -9.62 -50.62
CA GLU A 4 -93.28 -10.23 -50.76
C GLU A 4 -92.15 -9.19 -50.76
N THR A 5 -92.39 -8.00 -51.33
CA THR A 5 -91.42 -6.89 -51.29
C THR A 5 -91.29 -6.29 -49.89
N LEU A 6 -92.40 -6.20 -49.15
CA LEU A 6 -92.41 -5.69 -47.78
C LEU A 6 -91.69 -6.65 -46.82
N ASP A 7 -91.97 -7.95 -46.92
CA ASP A 7 -91.30 -8.98 -46.13
C ASP A 7 -89.80 -9.01 -46.41
N LYS A 8 -89.38 -8.78 -47.66
CA LYS A 8 -87.97 -8.70 -48.03
C LYS A 8 -87.27 -7.47 -47.43
N LEU A 9 -87.91 -6.30 -47.43
CA LEU A 9 -87.37 -5.09 -46.80
C LEU A 9 -87.27 -5.22 -45.28
N ILE A 10 -88.26 -5.86 -44.64
CA ILE A 10 -88.23 -6.17 -43.21
C ILE A 10 -87.07 -7.13 -42.91
N GLN A 11 -86.87 -8.17 -43.73
CA GLN A 11 -85.76 -9.10 -43.54
C GLN A 11 -84.39 -8.44 -43.74
N GLU A 12 -84.24 -7.56 -44.74
CA GLU A 12 -83.01 -6.80 -44.96
C GLU A 12 -82.67 -5.88 -43.77
N GLU A 13 -83.66 -5.22 -43.17
CA GLU A 13 -83.45 -4.37 -41.99
C GLU A 13 -83.13 -5.20 -40.74
N ILE A 14 -83.76 -6.37 -40.57
CA ILE A 14 -83.44 -7.33 -39.52
C ILE A 14 -82.00 -7.84 -39.68
N ASP A 15 -81.61 -8.25 -40.89
CA ASP A 15 -80.27 -8.77 -41.18
C ASP A 15 -79.20 -7.70 -40.94
N LYS A 16 -79.48 -6.45 -41.32
CA LYS A 16 -78.61 -5.31 -41.04
C LYS A 16 -78.48 -5.05 -39.54
N GLY A 17 -79.59 -5.06 -38.79
CA GLY A 17 -79.55 -4.93 -37.33
C GLY A 17 -78.78 -6.07 -36.64
N ILE A 18 -78.88 -7.29 -37.17
CA ILE A 18 -78.12 -8.45 -36.68
C ILE A 18 -76.61 -8.28 -36.97
N GLU A 19 -76.24 -7.80 -38.15
CA GLU A 19 -74.84 -7.50 -38.50
C GLU A 19 -74.26 -6.39 -37.61
N GLU A 20 -74.97 -5.29 -37.43
CA GLU A 20 -74.54 -4.19 -36.54
C GLU A 20 -74.29 -4.67 -35.11
N ILE A 21 -75.17 -5.53 -34.58
CA ILE A 21 -75.02 -6.13 -33.24
C ILE A 21 -73.81 -7.09 -33.19
N LYS A 22 -73.55 -7.87 -34.24
CA LYS A 22 -72.39 -8.78 -34.31
C LYS A 22 -71.08 -8.01 -34.35
N ASP A 23 -71.04 -6.92 -35.11
CA ASP A 23 -69.87 -6.05 -35.20
C ASP A 23 -69.59 -5.35 -33.88
N ASP A 24 -70.63 -4.81 -33.23
CA ASP A 24 -70.52 -4.20 -31.91
C ASP A 24 -70.07 -5.21 -30.85
N TYR A 25 -70.63 -6.43 -30.87
CA TYR A 25 -70.20 -7.51 -29.98
C TYR A 25 -68.73 -7.88 -30.20
N SER A 26 -68.30 -7.98 -31.46
CA SER A 26 -66.91 -8.30 -31.81
C SER A 26 -65.94 -7.22 -31.36
N ARG A 27 -66.31 -5.94 -31.52
CA ARG A 27 -65.53 -4.80 -31.02
C ARG A 27 -65.41 -4.84 -29.50
N VAL A 28 -66.54 -4.96 -28.79
CA VAL A 28 -66.57 -5.01 -27.31
C VAL A 28 -65.77 -6.20 -26.78
N LYS A 29 -65.85 -7.37 -27.43
CA LYS A 29 -65.08 -8.55 -27.06
C LYS A 29 -63.57 -8.32 -27.22
N SER A 30 -63.15 -7.71 -28.33
CA SER A 30 -61.75 -7.34 -28.57
C SER A 30 -61.24 -6.35 -27.52
N ASP A 31 -62.03 -5.33 -27.18
CA ASP A 31 -61.69 -4.35 -26.14
C ASP A 31 -61.60 -5.01 -24.77
N PHE A 32 -62.52 -5.93 -24.44
CA PHE A 32 -62.49 -6.69 -23.20
C PHE A 32 -61.24 -7.56 -23.09
N ASP A 33 -60.86 -8.29 -24.15
CA ASP A 33 -59.67 -9.14 -24.16
C ASP A 33 -58.38 -8.29 -24.02
N ASN A 34 -58.34 -7.13 -24.69
CA ASN A 34 -57.24 -6.17 -24.55
C ASN A 34 -57.14 -5.60 -23.13
N LEU A 35 -58.27 -5.20 -22.53
CA LEU A 35 -58.31 -4.71 -21.15
C LEU A 35 -57.88 -5.80 -20.16
N ARG A 36 -58.34 -7.05 -20.37
CA ARG A 36 -57.96 -8.20 -19.54
C ARG A 36 -56.46 -8.48 -19.60
N LYS A 37 -55.85 -8.37 -20.79
CA LYS A 37 -54.40 -8.50 -20.95
C LYS A 37 -53.65 -7.40 -20.20
N LYS A 38 -54.04 -6.14 -20.38
CA LYS A 38 -53.43 -4.98 -19.68
C LYS A 38 -53.56 -5.11 -18.15
N LEU A 39 -54.72 -5.57 -17.65
CA LEU A 39 -54.94 -5.79 -16.22
C LEU A 39 -53.99 -6.86 -15.67
N ARG A 40 -53.76 -7.94 -16.42
CA ARG A 40 -52.82 -9.00 -16.04
C ARG A 40 -51.38 -8.49 -16.00
N GLU A 41 -50.97 -7.73 -17.01
CA GLU A 41 -49.64 -7.10 -17.05
C GLU A 41 -49.43 -6.16 -15.86
N LYS A 42 -50.41 -5.28 -15.58
CA LYS A 42 -50.35 -4.38 -14.42
C LYS A 42 -50.36 -5.12 -13.08
N THR A 43 -51.11 -6.21 -12.96
CA THR A 43 -51.12 -7.04 -11.75
C THR A 43 -49.75 -7.68 -11.51
N ASN A 44 -49.09 -8.18 -12.56
CA ASN A 44 -47.75 -8.72 -12.46
C ASN A 44 -46.72 -7.64 -12.07
N GLU A 45 -46.82 -6.45 -12.64
CA GLU A 45 -45.98 -5.30 -12.29
C GLU A 45 -46.13 -4.91 -10.82
N VAL A 46 -47.38 -4.78 -10.33
CA VAL A 46 -47.67 -4.47 -8.92
C VAL A 46 -47.14 -5.56 -7.99
N ASN A 47 -47.29 -6.84 -8.34
CA ASN A 47 -46.75 -7.93 -7.55
C ASN A 47 -45.20 -7.92 -7.54
N GLY A 48 -44.57 -7.54 -8.65
CA GLY A 48 -43.12 -7.34 -8.74
C GLY A 48 -42.64 -6.23 -7.82
N LEU A 49 -43.32 -5.07 -7.83
CA LEU A 49 -43.01 -3.93 -6.97
C LEU A 49 -43.19 -4.26 -5.48
N LYS A 50 -44.25 -4.98 -5.11
CA LYS A 50 -44.46 -5.44 -3.72
C LYS A 50 -43.34 -6.34 -3.22
N ARG A 51 -42.87 -7.28 -4.06
CA ARG A 51 -41.72 -8.13 -3.70
C ARG A 51 -40.46 -7.31 -3.47
N LEU A 52 -40.23 -6.29 -4.29
CA LEU A 52 -39.10 -5.39 -4.13
C LEU A 52 -39.22 -4.59 -2.82
N GLU A 53 -40.42 -4.08 -2.51
CA GLU A 53 -40.72 -3.39 -1.26
C GLU A 53 -40.46 -4.29 -0.04
N ASP A 54 -40.92 -5.55 -0.08
CA ASP A 54 -40.66 -6.53 0.98
C ASP A 54 -39.15 -6.77 1.16
N GLN A 55 -38.41 -6.93 0.06
CA GLN A 55 -36.94 -7.08 0.09
C GLN A 55 -36.27 -5.84 0.69
N MET A 56 -36.71 -4.63 0.33
CA MET A 56 -36.18 -3.39 0.89
C MET A 56 -36.49 -3.25 2.39
N ASN A 57 -37.65 -3.71 2.86
CA ASN A 57 -38.00 -3.69 4.28
C ASN A 57 -37.13 -4.66 5.11
N VAL A 58 -36.86 -5.86 4.57
CA VAL A 58 -35.90 -6.80 5.18
C VAL A 58 -34.51 -6.18 5.22
N PHE A 59 -34.08 -5.58 4.11
CA PHE A 59 -32.78 -4.90 4.03
C PHE A 59 -32.67 -3.78 5.06
N LYS A 60 -33.68 -2.91 5.21
CA LYS A 60 -33.69 -1.84 6.22
C LYS A 60 -33.48 -2.37 7.64
N THR A 61 -34.13 -3.49 7.97
CA THR A 61 -33.98 -4.13 9.29
C THR A 61 -32.53 -4.55 9.55
N PHE A 62 -31.87 -5.09 8.53
CA PHE A 62 -30.44 -5.42 8.61
C PHE A 62 -29.55 -4.17 8.60
N GLN A 63 -29.88 -3.18 7.77
CA GLN A 63 -29.16 -1.91 7.65
C GLN A 63 -29.06 -1.20 9.00
N ASP A 64 -30.16 -1.16 9.77
CA ASP A 64 -30.21 -0.53 11.10
C ASP A 64 -29.39 -1.30 12.17
N THR A 65 -29.00 -2.54 11.90
CA THR A 65 -28.17 -3.36 12.80
C THR A 65 -26.68 -3.07 12.62
N ILE A 66 -26.27 -2.58 11.43
CA ILE A 66 -24.88 -2.24 11.14
C ILE A 66 -24.62 -0.79 11.51
N SER A 67 -23.57 -0.57 12.29
CA SER A 67 -23.16 0.74 12.78
C SER A 67 -21.65 0.92 12.59
N LYS A 68 -21.13 2.08 12.99
CA LYS A 68 -19.69 2.36 13.00
C LYS A 68 -18.90 1.38 13.89
N ASP A 69 -19.56 0.77 14.86
CA ASP A 69 -18.91 -0.06 15.87
C ASP A 69 -18.74 -1.52 15.40
N ASN A 70 -19.53 -1.98 14.42
CA ASN A 70 -19.50 -3.37 13.95
C ASN A 70 -19.25 -3.52 12.43
N ILE A 71 -19.18 -2.42 11.68
CA ILE A 71 -18.90 -2.46 10.24
C ILE A 71 -17.54 -3.10 9.92
N GLU A 72 -16.55 -2.99 10.82
CA GLU A 72 -15.25 -3.63 10.63
C GLU A 72 -15.35 -5.15 10.53
N GLU A 73 -16.17 -5.77 11.39
CA GLU A 73 -16.41 -7.21 11.37
C GLU A 73 -17.10 -7.63 10.07
N LEU A 74 -18.11 -6.86 9.63
CA LEU A 74 -18.80 -7.12 8.37
C LEU A 74 -17.83 -7.12 7.19
N ILE A 75 -17.01 -6.07 7.07
CA ILE A 75 -16.06 -5.93 5.95
C ILE A 75 -14.99 -7.02 6.00
N HIS A 76 -14.52 -7.41 7.19
CA HIS A 76 -13.55 -8.49 7.34
C HIS A 76 -14.06 -9.82 6.78
N HIS A 77 -15.36 -10.07 6.85
CA HIS A 77 -15.98 -11.28 6.28
C HIS A 77 -16.16 -11.25 4.75
N LEU A 78 -15.86 -10.14 4.07
CA LEU A 78 -16.02 -10.02 2.62
C LEU A 78 -14.82 -10.54 1.81
N ASN A 79 -13.80 -11.09 2.46
CA ASN A 79 -12.58 -11.61 1.82
C ASN A 79 -11.92 -10.61 0.86
N MET A 80 -11.97 -9.32 1.20
CA MET A 80 -11.27 -8.26 0.46
C MET A 80 -9.78 -8.32 0.72
N GLU A 81 -8.98 -7.78 -0.21
CA GLU A 81 -7.53 -7.73 -0.06
C GLU A 81 -7.13 -6.78 1.07
N GLN A 82 -6.38 -7.30 2.05
CA GLN A 82 -5.90 -6.54 3.20
C GLN A 82 -4.46 -6.10 2.99
N GLN A 83 -4.22 -4.81 3.20
CA GLN A 83 -2.90 -4.24 3.32
C GLN A 83 -2.46 -4.24 4.79
N GLU A 84 -1.21 -4.63 5.04
CA GLU A 84 -0.61 -4.56 6.36
C GLU A 84 -0.30 -3.10 6.73
N ILE A 85 -1.25 -2.45 7.41
CA ILE A 85 -1.10 -1.10 7.93
C ILE A 85 -1.11 -1.16 9.47
N ASP A 86 -0.01 -0.70 10.07
CA ASP A 86 0.07 -0.59 11.53
C ASP A 86 -0.62 0.69 12.02
N PHE A 87 -1.78 0.52 12.63
CA PHE A 87 -2.52 1.60 13.29
C PHE A 87 -2.19 1.74 14.78
N ASN A 88 -1.33 0.88 15.34
CA ASN A 88 -0.88 1.07 16.71
C ASN A 88 0.03 2.30 16.79
N GLY A 89 0.17 2.90 17.96
CA GLY A 89 1.05 4.05 18.16
C GLY A 89 0.31 5.30 18.65
N MET A 90 0.97 6.45 18.53
CA MET A 90 0.44 7.71 19.04
C MET A 90 -0.74 8.20 18.22
N ASP A 91 -1.72 8.80 18.89
CA ASP A 91 -2.96 9.31 18.30
C ASP A 91 -3.77 8.24 17.54
N SER A 92 -3.52 6.95 17.80
CA SER A 92 -4.24 5.82 17.17
C SER A 92 -5.72 5.79 17.53
N ASP A 93 -6.08 6.28 18.72
CA ASP A 93 -7.44 6.48 19.20
C ASP A 93 -8.21 7.54 18.42
N ARG A 94 -7.50 8.48 17.77
CA ARG A 94 -8.10 9.54 16.95
C ARG A 94 -8.47 9.08 15.55
N ILE A 95 -7.96 7.92 15.11
CA ILE A 95 -8.18 7.42 13.76
C ILE A 95 -9.59 6.81 13.69
N PRO A 96 -10.51 7.38 12.89
CA PRO A 96 -11.86 6.86 12.78
C PRO A 96 -11.87 5.54 12.00
N VAL A 97 -12.83 4.69 12.33
CA VAL A 97 -13.07 3.37 11.70
C VAL A 97 -13.08 3.46 10.17
N TRP A 98 -13.76 4.45 9.58
CA TRP A 98 -13.81 4.61 8.12
C TRP A 98 -12.42 4.76 7.49
N PHE A 99 -11.49 5.44 8.16
CA PHE A 99 -10.14 5.67 7.65
C PHE A 99 -9.28 4.42 7.81
N LYS A 100 -9.45 3.68 8.92
CA LYS A 100 -8.82 2.37 9.13
C LYS A 100 -9.23 1.40 8.02
N LEU A 101 -10.53 1.30 7.75
CA LEU A 101 -11.09 0.47 6.69
C LEU A 101 -10.57 0.89 5.32
N LEU A 102 -10.62 2.19 4.99
CA LEU A 102 -10.12 2.72 3.73
C LEU A 102 -8.64 2.38 3.50
N CYS A 103 -7.79 2.55 4.52
CA CYS A 103 -6.36 2.27 4.41
C CYS A 103 -6.07 0.76 4.38
N THR A 104 -6.80 -0.05 5.15
CA THR A 104 -6.62 -1.51 5.19
C THR A 104 -7.04 -2.17 3.88
N TYR A 105 -8.14 -1.72 3.28
CA TYR A 105 -8.71 -2.29 2.07
C TYR A 105 -8.54 -1.35 0.86
N TYR A 106 -7.40 -0.66 0.79
CA TYR A 106 -7.20 0.45 -0.15
C TYR A 106 -7.39 0.07 -1.63
N HIS A 107 -7.00 -1.14 -2.02
CA HIS A 107 -7.19 -1.65 -3.38
C HIS A 107 -8.68 -1.83 -3.75
N ASP A 108 -9.54 -2.05 -2.77
CA ASP A 108 -10.99 -2.20 -2.91
C ASP A 108 -11.77 -0.95 -2.42
N LYS A 109 -11.13 0.23 -2.35
CA LYS A 109 -11.70 1.44 -1.72
C LYS A 109 -13.09 1.85 -2.23
N GLU A 110 -13.40 1.65 -3.50
CA GLU A 110 -14.72 1.97 -4.05
C GLU A 110 -15.82 1.10 -3.40
N LYS A 111 -15.55 -0.21 -3.23
CA LYS A 111 -16.48 -1.11 -2.52
C LYS A 111 -16.65 -0.70 -1.06
N ILE A 112 -15.58 -0.24 -0.42
CA ILE A 112 -15.63 0.28 0.96
C ILE A 112 -16.57 1.48 1.04
N PHE A 113 -16.49 2.42 0.10
CA PHE A 113 -17.42 3.55 0.04
C PHE A 113 -18.85 3.10 -0.26
N GLU A 114 -19.08 2.16 -1.18
CA GLU A 114 -20.41 1.60 -1.46
C GLU A 114 -21.04 0.96 -0.21
N ILE A 115 -20.25 0.19 0.56
CA ILE A 115 -20.71 -0.42 1.81
C ILE A 115 -21.00 0.65 2.86
N MET A 116 -20.13 1.64 3.01
CA MET A 116 -20.37 2.73 3.96
C MET A 116 -21.63 3.54 3.59
N ASP A 117 -21.83 3.84 2.30
CA ASP A 117 -23.03 4.51 1.79
C ASP A 117 -24.28 3.64 2.04
N LEU A 118 -24.18 2.32 1.80
CA LEU A 118 -25.24 1.35 2.03
C LEU A 118 -25.70 1.31 3.51
N PHE A 119 -24.78 1.46 4.46
CA PHE A 119 -25.06 1.46 5.90
C PHE A 119 -25.11 2.86 6.54
N ASN A 120 -25.21 3.92 5.72
CA ASN A 120 -25.25 5.32 6.19
C ASN A 120 -24.08 5.71 7.11
N ILE A 121 -22.91 5.12 6.91
CA ILE A 121 -21.70 5.45 7.66
C ILE A 121 -21.10 6.73 7.10
N THR A 122 -21.12 7.78 7.91
CA THR A 122 -20.60 9.10 7.52
C THR A 122 -19.06 9.11 7.43
N TYR A 123 -18.53 9.64 6.34
CA TYR A 123 -17.11 9.94 6.14
C TYR A 123 -16.96 11.31 5.45
N PRO A 124 -15.80 11.98 5.54
CA PRO A 124 -15.62 13.30 4.95
C PRO A 124 -15.55 13.23 3.42
N SER A 125 -15.98 14.30 2.74
CA SER A 125 -16.04 14.35 1.27
C SER A 125 -14.69 14.11 0.59
N TRP A 126 -13.59 14.51 1.22
CA TRP A 126 -12.24 14.31 0.71
C TRP A 126 -11.76 12.85 0.76
N ALA A 127 -12.45 11.96 1.48
CA ALA A 127 -12.05 10.56 1.61
C ALA A 127 -12.01 9.85 0.25
N LYS A 128 -12.93 10.15 -0.67
CA LYS A 128 -12.98 9.51 -2.00
C LYS A 128 -11.77 9.86 -2.88
N THR A 129 -11.17 11.03 -2.67
CA THR A 129 -9.98 11.47 -3.41
C THR A 129 -8.67 11.18 -2.69
N PHE A 130 -8.74 10.56 -1.50
CA PHE A 130 -7.57 10.26 -0.69
C PHE A 130 -6.65 9.25 -1.38
N LYS A 131 -5.35 9.55 -1.32
CA LYS A 131 -4.29 8.67 -1.79
C LYS A 131 -3.39 8.24 -0.65
N MET A 132 -3.09 6.95 -0.60
CA MET A 132 -2.04 6.44 0.26
C MET A 132 -0.67 6.84 -0.31
N PRO A 133 0.37 7.03 0.52
CA PRO A 133 1.68 7.47 0.04
C PRO A 133 2.32 6.54 -1.01
N PHE A 134 2.05 5.24 -0.95
CA PHE A 134 2.50 4.27 -1.95
C PHE A 134 1.82 4.44 -3.32
N ASP A 135 0.67 5.12 -3.37
CA ASP A 135 -0.14 5.41 -4.58
C ASP A 135 -0.04 6.89 -5.02
N TYR A 136 0.87 7.66 -4.42
CA TYR A 136 1.15 9.02 -4.87
C TYR A 136 1.66 9.05 -6.31
N GLY A 137 1.07 9.93 -7.11
CA GLY A 137 1.46 10.19 -8.48
C GLY A 137 2.66 11.15 -8.54
N LYS A 138 2.93 11.64 -9.75
CA LYS A 138 4.10 12.48 -9.97
C LYS A 138 3.99 13.82 -9.25
N GLU A 139 2.80 14.40 -9.26
CA GLU A 139 2.49 15.67 -8.63
C GLU A 139 2.73 15.62 -7.12
N GLU A 140 2.18 14.60 -6.44
CA GLU A 140 2.33 14.43 -5.00
C GLU A 140 3.78 14.11 -4.61
N LEU A 141 4.47 13.25 -5.37
CA LEU A 141 5.89 12.97 -5.13
C LEU A 141 6.78 14.20 -5.36
N ASN A 142 6.47 15.03 -6.35
CA ASN A 142 7.22 16.28 -6.56
C ASN A 142 7.09 17.22 -5.37
N LEU A 143 5.90 17.33 -4.77
CA LEU A 143 5.72 18.07 -3.51
C LEU A 143 6.54 17.46 -2.38
N VAL A 144 6.51 16.14 -2.22
CA VAL A 144 7.34 15.42 -1.22
C VAL A 144 8.82 15.76 -1.38
N PHE A 145 9.35 15.72 -2.60
CA PHE A 145 10.75 16.06 -2.86
C PHE A 145 11.03 17.55 -2.70
N GLU A 146 10.12 18.46 -3.05
CA GLU A 146 10.27 19.90 -2.82
C GLU A 146 10.37 20.21 -1.33
N TYR A 147 9.46 19.64 -0.53
CA TYR A 147 9.33 19.89 0.91
C TYR A 147 9.96 18.81 1.79
N LEU A 148 10.92 18.04 1.27
CA LEU A 148 11.54 16.92 1.98
C LEU A 148 12.02 17.26 3.40
N GLY A 149 12.56 18.47 3.58
CA GLY A 149 13.03 18.91 4.90
C GLY A 149 11.95 19.19 5.94
N LYS A 150 10.67 19.21 5.53
CA LYS A 150 9.51 19.26 6.44
C LYS A 150 9.05 17.86 6.86
N MET A 151 9.53 16.80 6.21
CA MET A 151 9.10 15.42 6.44
C MET A 151 9.74 14.81 7.68
N TYR A 152 9.41 15.38 8.83
CA TYR A 152 9.84 14.90 10.13
C TYR A 152 8.72 14.11 10.81
N VAL A 153 9.05 12.97 11.40
CA VAL A 153 8.13 12.21 12.25
C VAL A 153 8.54 12.40 13.70
N CYS A 154 7.62 12.87 14.55
CA CYS A 154 7.90 13.07 15.96
C CYS A 154 8.15 11.75 16.69
N ASN A 155 8.90 11.81 17.80
CA ASN A 155 9.06 10.70 18.76
C ASN A 155 9.69 9.41 18.22
N GLY A 156 10.45 9.48 17.12
CA GLY A 156 11.24 8.36 16.60
C GLY A 156 10.44 7.30 15.84
N GLN A 157 9.15 7.50 15.61
CA GLN A 157 8.24 6.59 14.91
C GLN A 157 8.32 6.74 13.38
N ILE A 158 9.54 6.79 12.84
CA ILE A 158 9.79 7.17 11.43
C ILE A 158 9.18 6.15 10.45
N PHE A 159 9.33 4.86 10.73
CA PHE A 159 8.95 3.76 9.82
C PHE A 159 7.81 2.87 10.35
N SER A 160 7.17 3.24 11.45
CA SER A 160 6.06 2.50 12.06
C SER A 160 5.30 3.38 13.03
N GLY A 161 4.07 3.04 13.39
CA GLY A 161 3.36 3.65 14.51
C GLY A 161 2.97 5.12 14.38
N ASN A 162 2.84 5.64 13.15
CA ASN A 162 2.65 7.07 12.84
C ASN A 162 1.35 7.38 12.06
N MET A 163 0.47 6.40 11.89
CA MET A 163 -0.81 6.60 11.17
C MET A 163 -1.75 7.60 11.86
N GLY A 164 -1.67 7.76 13.18
CA GLY A 164 -2.48 8.73 13.94
C GLY A 164 -2.15 10.18 13.58
N PHE A 165 -0.85 10.49 13.48
CA PHE A 165 -0.38 11.79 13.01
C PHE A 165 -0.75 12.01 11.56
N PHE A 166 -0.50 11.01 10.70
CA PHE A 166 -0.85 11.09 9.28
C PHE A 166 -2.33 11.42 9.08
N PHE A 167 -3.24 10.68 9.74
CA PHE A 167 -4.67 10.97 9.71
C PHE A 167 -4.97 12.40 10.17
N THR A 168 -4.37 12.85 11.28
CA THR A 168 -4.60 14.19 11.84
C THR A 168 -4.25 15.30 10.84
N TYR A 169 -3.12 15.17 10.13
CA TYR A 169 -2.72 16.12 9.10
C TYR A 169 -3.64 16.07 7.88
N GLN A 170 -3.97 14.88 7.38
CA GLN A 170 -4.88 14.72 6.25
C GLN A 170 -6.25 15.32 6.57
N ASN A 171 -6.78 15.06 7.77
CA ASN A 171 -8.06 15.60 8.21
C ASN A 171 -8.05 17.12 8.37
N ARG A 172 -6.97 17.71 8.90
CA ARG A 172 -6.85 19.18 9.06
C ARG A 172 -6.91 19.92 7.73
N TYR A 173 -6.39 19.33 6.66
CA TYR A 173 -6.31 19.94 5.33
C TYR A 173 -7.26 19.30 4.32
N ASN A 174 -8.22 18.51 4.77
CA ASN A 174 -9.18 17.83 3.89
C ASN A 174 -8.50 17.06 2.73
N GLY A 175 -7.41 16.35 3.03
CA GLY A 175 -6.64 15.60 2.04
C GLY A 175 -5.82 16.44 1.05
N ASP A 176 -5.82 17.77 1.16
CA ASP A 176 -5.03 18.66 0.30
C ASP A 176 -3.56 18.66 0.73
N LEU A 177 -2.76 17.86 0.01
CA LEU A 177 -1.33 17.70 0.26
C LEU A 177 -0.53 19.00 0.01
N GLU A 178 -0.93 19.81 -0.97
CA GLU A 178 -0.25 21.07 -1.26
C GLU A 178 -0.49 22.08 -0.13
N ALA A 179 -1.74 22.22 0.31
CA ALA A 179 -2.07 23.06 1.45
C ALA A 179 -1.36 22.59 2.73
N LEU A 180 -1.28 21.28 2.95
CA LEU A 180 -0.57 20.67 4.06
C LEU A 180 0.91 21.09 4.07
N PHE A 181 1.63 20.88 2.96
CA PHE A 181 3.05 21.24 2.88
C PHE A 181 3.30 22.74 2.98
N ARG A 182 2.41 23.59 2.44
CA ARG A 182 2.59 25.04 2.47
C ARG A 182 2.35 25.63 3.86
N LYS A 183 1.36 25.13 4.60
CA LYS A 183 0.90 25.72 5.87
C LYS A 183 1.58 25.14 7.10
N GLU A 184 1.98 23.87 7.06
CA GLU A 184 2.64 23.24 8.19
C GLU A 184 4.14 23.52 8.25
N SER A 185 4.67 23.60 9.46
CA SER A 185 6.11 23.69 9.70
C SER A 185 6.80 22.34 9.50
N TYR A 186 6.10 21.24 9.81
CA TYR A 186 6.53 19.87 9.54
C TYR A 186 5.31 19.00 9.21
N VAL A 187 5.53 17.92 8.46
CA VAL A 187 4.48 17.04 7.93
C VAL A 187 4.84 15.59 8.20
N GLU A 188 3.90 14.85 8.77
CA GLU A 188 4.05 13.42 9.05
C GLU A 188 3.40 12.58 7.95
N ILE A 189 4.16 12.33 6.88
CA ILE A 189 3.82 11.29 5.90
C ILE A 189 4.58 10.01 6.31
N PRO A 190 3.88 8.87 6.47
CA PRO A 190 4.51 7.62 6.87
C PRO A 190 5.59 7.18 5.88
N TRP A 191 6.86 7.17 6.30
CA TRP A 191 7.97 6.81 5.43
C TRP A 191 7.91 5.36 4.97
N ASN A 192 7.42 4.44 5.80
CA ASN A 192 7.21 3.05 5.43
C ASN A 192 6.21 2.89 4.28
N LEU A 193 5.19 3.74 4.18
CA LEU A 193 4.25 3.73 3.07
C LEU A 193 4.81 4.48 1.86
N LEU A 194 5.46 5.63 2.07
CA LEU A 194 6.08 6.38 0.98
C LEU A 194 7.14 5.54 0.27
N LEU A 195 7.99 4.82 1.01
CA LEU A 195 9.06 4.00 0.46
C LEU A 195 8.57 2.76 -0.29
N GLN A 196 7.28 2.42 -0.23
CA GLN A 196 6.66 1.40 -1.09
C GLN A 196 6.25 1.94 -2.46
N ASN A 197 6.30 3.27 -2.68
CA ASN A 197 5.85 3.86 -3.93
C ASN A 197 6.75 3.42 -5.11
N PRO A 198 6.20 2.74 -6.12
CA PRO A 198 6.98 2.13 -7.21
C PRO A 198 7.68 3.16 -8.09
N LEU A 199 7.26 4.43 -8.06
CA LEU A 199 7.94 5.47 -8.82
C LEU A 199 9.33 5.75 -8.25
N LEU A 200 9.59 5.51 -6.97
CA LEU A 200 10.87 5.83 -6.32
C LEU A 200 12.07 5.06 -6.89
N THR A 201 11.86 3.89 -7.49
CA THR A 201 12.90 3.09 -8.14
C THR A 201 13.04 3.36 -9.64
N THR A 202 12.18 4.20 -10.22
CA THR A 202 12.34 4.66 -11.60
C THR A 202 13.54 5.61 -11.70
N GLU A 203 14.17 5.69 -12.87
CA GLU A 203 15.33 6.57 -13.10
C GLU A 203 15.07 8.02 -12.66
N GLU A 204 13.89 8.56 -13.00
CA GLU A 204 13.49 9.94 -12.68
C GLU A 204 13.56 10.21 -11.17
N TYR A 205 12.83 9.44 -10.36
CA TYR A 205 12.74 9.71 -8.91
C TYR A 205 13.93 9.16 -8.13
N PHE A 206 14.52 8.05 -8.59
CA PHE A 206 15.74 7.54 -7.98
C PHE A 206 16.88 8.58 -8.09
N SER A 207 16.99 9.28 -9.22
CA SER A 207 17.96 10.38 -9.36
C SER A 207 17.71 11.52 -8.36
N LYS A 208 16.44 11.79 -8.00
CA LYS A 208 16.08 12.78 -6.97
C LYS A 208 16.46 12.32 -5.56
N ILE A 209 16.33 11.02 -5.26
CA ILE A 209 16.81 10.41 -4.01
C ILE A 209 18.33 10.63 -3.88
N ILE A 210 19.08 10.23 -4.92
CA ILE A 210 20.55 10.36 -4.93
C ILE A 210 20.96 11.83 -4.79
N LYS A 211 20.30 12.75 -5.50
CA LYS A 211 20.53 14.19 -5.35
C LYS A 211 20.28 14.66 -3.92
N ALA A 212 19.17 14.26 -3.30
CA ALA A 212 18.84 14.66 -1.93
C ALA A 212 19.87 14.15 -0.90
N LEU A 213 20.33 12.90 -1.04
CA LEU A 213 21.38 12.31 -0.22
C LEU A 213 22.71 13.04 -0.39
N LYS A 214 23.11 13.31 -1.64
CA LYS A 214 24.34 14.06 -1.97
C LYS A 214 24.33 15.47 -1.37
N GLU A 215 23.20 16.16 -1.45
CA GLU A 215 23.00 17.50 -0.90
C GLU A 215 22.77 17.49 0.63
N LYS A 216 22.71 16.31 1.25
CA LYS A 216 22.42 16.12 2.68
C LYS A 216 21.16 16.87 3.11
N ARG A 217 20.12 16.84 2.28
CA ARG A 217 18.84 17.47 2.61
C ARG A 217 18.27 16.81 3.85
N TYR A 218 17.64 17.59 4.71
CA TYR A 218 16.98 17.07 5.91
C TYR A 218 16.08 15.86 5.57
N HIS A 219 16.19 14.81 6.38
CA HIS A 219 15.43 13.55 6.26
C HIS A 219 15.70 12.70 5.01
N SER A 220 16.60 13.11 4.12
CA SER A 220 16.99 12.30 2.94
C SER A 220 17.60 10.95 3.33
N GLU A 221 18.27 10.87 4.47
CA GLU A 221 18.85 9.66 5.04
C GLU A 221 17.84 8.54 5.32
N TYR A 222 16.54 8.83 5.38
CA TYR A 222 15.53 7.79 5.52
C TYR A 222 15.36 6.94 4.25
N PHE A 223 15.84 7.40 3.09
CA PHE A 223 15.87 6.62 1.85
C PHE A 223 16.79 5.40 1.93
N PHE A 224 17.71 5.31 2.89
CA PHE A 224 18.49 4.08 3.13
C PHE A 224 17.61 2.86 3.47
N MET A 225 16.35 3.08 3.89
CA MET A 225 15.39 2.01 4.18
C MET A 225 14.60 1.53 2.96
N ILE A 226 14.79 2.11 1.76
CA ILE A 226 13.96 1.78 0.58
C ILE A 226 14.00 0.27 0.24
N GLN A 227 15.13 -0.41 0.49
CA GLN A 227 15.28 -1.86 0.29
C GLN A 227 14.46 -2.73 1.24
N ASN A 228 13.77 -2.14 2.22
CA ASN A 228 12.78 -2.85 3.04
C ASN A 228 11.43 -2.99 2.36
N TYR A 229 11.19 -2.19 1.33
CA TYR A 229 9.89 -2.05 0.71
C TYR A 229 9.94 -2.35 -0.80
N GLN A 230 11.11 -2.20 -1.43
CA GLN A 230 11.29 -2.40 -2.86
C GLN A 230 12.63 -3.09 -3.15
N GLU A 231 12.68 -3.87 -4.22
CA GLU A 231 13.93 -4.40 -4.75
C GLU A 231 14.72 -3.30 -5.47
N LEU A 232 16.02 -3.22 -5.22
CA LEU A 232 16.93 -2.31 -5.92
C LEU A 232 17.91 -3.10 -6.80
N THR A 233 18.27 -2.54 -7.94
CA THR A 233 19.36 -3.09 -8.76
C THR A 233 20.71 -2.89 -8.06
N LYS A 234 21.73 -3.64 -8.50
CA LYS A 234 23.10 -3.50 -7.95
C LYS A 234 23.65 -2.10 -8.15
N GLU A 235 23.34 -1.47 -9.28
CA GLU A 235 23.72 -0.11 -9.63
C GLU A 235 23.08 0.90 -8.67
N GLN A 236 21.78 0.74 -8.38
CA GLN A 236 21.06 1.58 -7.42
C GLN A 236 21.62 1.45 -6.00
N VAL A 237 21.90 0.22 -5.56
CA VAL A 237 22.56 -0.03 -4.26
C VAL A 237 23.91 0.69 -4.19
N ASN A 238 24.73 0.58 -5.23
CA ASN A 238 26.04 1.23 -5.28
C ASN A 238 25.94 2.75 -5.21
N LEU A 239 24.96 3.36 -5.87
CA LEU A 239 24.71 4.81 -5.84
C LEU A 239 24.27 5.29 -4.45
N ILE A 240 23.39 4.55 -3.76
CA ILE A 240 23.01 4.90 -2.38
C ILE A 240 24.21 4.77 -1.43
N ALA A 241 25.02 3.72 -1.60
CA ALA A 241 26.15 3.45 -0.72
C ALA A 241 27.24 4.53 -0.77
N GLU A 242 27.40 5.24 -1.89
CA GLU A 242 28.30 6.41 -2.01
C GLU A 242 27.99 7.54 -1.03
N HIS A 243 26.78 7.54 -0.47
CA HIS A 243 26.30 8.59 0.43
C HIS A 243 26.21 8.15 1.89
N LEU A 244 26.76 6.97 2.24
CA LEU A 244 26.87 6.54 3.64
C LEU A 244 27.75 7.51 4.46
N PRO A 245 27.35 7.90 5.67
CA PRO A 245 28.18 8.75 6.51
C PRO A 245 29.33 7.96 7.14
N THR A 246 30.49 8.61 7.27
CA THR A 246 31.72 7.98 7.76
C THR A 246 31.83 7.94 9.28
N THR A 247 31.09 8.79 9.99
CA THR A 247 31.21 8.99 11.45
C THR A 247 30.02 8.40 12.22
N GLN A 248 28.81 8.89 12.00
CA GLN A 248 27.63 8.46 12.74
C GLN A 248 26.70 7.66 11.84
N LEU A 249 26.61 6.36 12.11
CA LEU A 249 25.63 5.47 11.48
C LEU A 249 24.42 5.35 12.39
N TYR A 250 23.24 5.50 11.80
CA TYR A 250 21.97 5.30 12.47
C TYR A 250 21.42 3.91 12.11
N SER A 251 20.28 3.56 12.69
CA SER A 251 19.64 2.26 12.47
C SER A 251 19.34 2.00 11.00
N TYR A 252 18.89 3.00 10.23
CA TYR A 252 18.59 2.87 8.80
C TYR A 252 19.86 2.67 7.95
N HIS A 253 20.99 3.30 8.29
CA HIS A 253 22.28 3.03 7.64
C HIS A 253 22.76 1.59 7.91
N THR A 254 22.64 1.17 9.16
CA THR A 254 23.04 -0.17 9.60
C THR A 254 22.16 -1.25 8.95
N ASN A 255 20.86 -0.97 8.82
CA ASN A 255 19.91 -1.83 8.12
C ASN A 255 20.27 -1.99 6.65
N PHE A 256 20.56 -0.88 5.96
CA PHE A 256 21.05 -0.90 4.57
C PHE A 256 22.33 -1.75 4.43
N LEU A 257 23.34 -1.53 5.27
CA LEU A 257 24.58 -2.31 5.24
C LEU A 257 24.35 -3.80 5.53
N SER A 258 23.45 -4.12 6.46
CA SER A 258 23.11 -5.49 6.83
C SER A 258 22.44 -6.26 5.69
N LYS A 259 21.68 -5.58 4.83
CA LYS A 259 21.10 -6.15 3.61
C LYS A 259 22.10 -6.28 2.47
N ASN A 260 23.16 -5.48 2.50
CA ASN A 260 24.18 -5.43 1.44
C ASN A 260 25.58 -5.78 1.98
N LYS A 261 25.70 -6.80 2.86
CA LYS A 261 26.98 -7.18 3.51
C LYS A 261 28.14 -7.38 2.53
N GLY A 262 27.85 -7.89 1.33
CA GLY A 262 28.86 -8.09 0.29
C GLY A 262 29.41 -6.82 -0.37
N ILE A 263 28.85 -5.64 -0.05
CA ILE A 263 29.21 -4.39 -0.73
C ILE A 263 30.68 -4.01 -0.54
N PHE A 264 31.26 -4.28 0.63
CA PHE A 264 32.66 -3.99 0.90
C PHE A 264 33.62 -4.87 0.08
N LYS A 265 33.20 -6.06 -0.38
CA LYS A 265 34.02 -6.88 -1.30
C LYS A 265 34.16 -6.24 -2.67
N VAL A 266 33.13 -5.51 -3.12
CA VAL A 266 33.06 -4.92 -4.45
C VAL A 266 33.55 -3.47 -4.44
N ARG A 267 33.20 -2.71 -3.41
CA ARG A 267 33.51 -1.29 -3.24
C ARG A 267 34.70 -1.11 -2.31
N THR A 268 35.91 -1.23 -2.87
CA THR A 268 37.16 -1.07 -2.12
C THR A 268 37.31 0.32 -1.50
N ASP A 269 36.72 1.34 -2.11
CA ASP A 269 36.65 2.70 -1.57
C ASP A 269 35.81 2.78 -0.28
N LEU A 270 34.67 2.10 -0.24
CA LEU A 270 33.85 1.97 0.98
C LEU A 270 34.55 1.10 2.02
N ALA A 271 35.20 0.02 1.59
CA ALA A 271 35.96 -0.86 2.47
C ALA A 271 37.07 -0.09 3.19
N GLU A 272 37.82 0.75 2.47
CA GLU A 272 38.87 1.60 3.04
C GLU A 272 38.29 2.63 4.02
N MET A 273 37.16 3.25 3.66
CA MET A 273 36.47 4.25 4.47
C MET A 273 36.00 3.69 5.83
N PHE A 274 35.63 2.40 5.89
CA PHE A 274 35.15 1.74 7.09
C PHE A 274 36.14 0.72 7.68
N LYS A 275 37.42 0.74 7.28
CA LYS A 275 38.42 -0.25 7.73
C LYS A 275 38.60 -0.31 9.25
N ASP A 276 38.45 0.83 9.94
CA ASP A 276 38.62 0.91 11.39
C ASP A 276 37.43 0.34 12.17
N ARG A 277 36.34 -0.03 11.47
CA ARG A 277 35.15 -0.63 12.06
C ARG A 277 35.08 -2.14 11.91
N ILE A 278 36.06 -2.76 11.24
CA ILE A 278 36.11 -4.21 11.02
C ILE A 278 36.07 -4.94 12.36
N LYS A 279 35.23 -5.99 12.45
CA LYS A 279 35.02 -6.78 13.68
C LYS A 279 34.98 -8.29 13.42
N ASN A 280 35.32 -9.07 14.44
CA ASN A 280 35.10 -10.51 14.49
C ASN A 280 33.75 -10.88 15.13
N ASN A 281 32.65 -10.28 14.63
CA ASN A 281 31.29 -10.66 15.02
C ASN A 281 30.50 -10.96 13.74
N HIS A 282 30.05 -12.21 13.55
CA HIS A 282 29.34 -12.64 12.35
C HIS A 282 27.98 -11.96 12.16
N TYR A 283 27.41 -11.41 13.23
CA TYR A 283 26.18 -10.61 13.14
C TYR A 283 26.44 -9.17 12.69
N SER A 284 27.68 -8.69 12.75
CA SER A 284 28.00 -7.32 12.33
C SER A 284 28.01 -7.19 10.81
N GLU A 285 27.43 -6.10 10.34
CA GLU A 285 27.61 -5.52 9.02
C GLU A 285 29.09 -5.32 8.66
N PHE A 286 29.95 -5.02 9.66
CA PHE A 286 31.40 -4.86 9.52
C PHE A 286 32.20 -6.14 9.80
N HIS A 287 31.57 -7.31 9.68
CA HIS A 287 32.30 -8.57 9.84
C HIS A 287 33.46 -8.65 8.83
N TYR A 288 34.65 -9.05 9.29
CA TYR A 288 35.86 -9.02 8.45
C TYR A 288 35.71 -9.81 7.14
N LEU A 289 34.99 -10.94 7.12
CA LEU A 289 34.75 -11.72 5.89
C LEU A 289 33.97 -10.98 4.80
N ASN A 290 33.37 -9.82 5.12
CA ASN A 290 32.69 -8.97 4.16
C ASN A 290 33.64 -8.08 3.35
N TYR A 291 34.92 -8.00 3.73
CA TYR A 291 35.92 -7.10 3.12
C TYR A 291 36.76 -7.82 2.05
N PRO A 292 37.55 -7.09 1.23
CA PRO A 292 38.51 -7.69 0.33
C PRO A 292 39.53 -8.56 1.08
N ILE A 293 40.00 -9.64 0.45
CA ILE A 293 40.91 -10.64 1.07
C ILE A 293 42.13 -9.99 1.73
N GLU A 294 42.75 -9.00 1.09
CA GLU A 294 43.93 -8.34 1.64
C GLU A 294 43.62 -7.59 2.95
N MET A 295 42.45 -6.96 3.07
CA MET A 295 42.01 -6.33 4.32
C MET A 295 41.68 -7.37 5.40
N GLN A 296 41.13 -8.52 5.00
CA GLN A 296 40.91 -9.64 5.92
C GLN A 296 42.24 -10.13 6.52
N LYS A 297 43.26 -10.35 5.67
CA LYS A 297 44.60 -10.78 6.08
C LYS A 297 45.22 -9.78 7.08
N VAL A 298 45.15 -8.47 6.78
CA VAL A 298 45.64 -7.41 7.67
C VAL A 298 44.93 -7.41 9.01
N PHE A 299 43.59 -7.55 9.00
CA PHE A 299 42.80 -7.56 10.22
C PHE A 299 43.14 -8.76 11.12
N VAL A 300 43.18 -9.98 10.57
CA VAL A 300 43.51 -11.19 11.33
C VAL A 300 44.91 -11.11 11.94
N LEU A 301 45.89 -10.59 11.20
CA LEU A 301 47.25 -10.40 11.73
C LEU A 301 47.28 -9.41 12.88
N LYS A 302 46.54 -8.29 12.78
CA LYS A 302 46.42 -7.31 13.86
C LYS A 302 45.78 -7.93 15.11
N GLU A 303 44.72 -8.72 14.96
CA GLU A 303 44.09 -9.42 16.09
C GLU A 303 45.01 -10.49 16.70
N SER A 304 45.87 -11.14 15.91
CA SER A 304 46.87 -12.07 16.48
C SER A 304 47.83 -11.41 17.46
N LEU A 305 48.15 -10.12 17.23
CA LEU A 305 48.98 -9.34 18.14
C LEU A 305 48.27 -9.03 19.45
N SER A 306 46.96 -9.16 19.57
CA SER A 306 46.26 -9.01 20.85
C SER A 306 46.29 -10.30 21.69
N GLY A 307 46.66 -11.44 21.07
CA GLY A 307 46.61 -12.76 21.70
C GLY A 307 45.23 -13.42 21.61
N ASP A 308 44.37 -12.95 20.70
CA ASP A 308 43.04 -13.52 20.52
C ASP A 308 43.11 -14.97 20.02
N ARG A 309 42.57 -15.89 20.82
CA ARG A 309 42.51 -17.33 20.54
C ARG A 309 41.63 -17.65 19.33
N TYR A 310 40.75 -16.74 18.92
CA TYR A 310 39.87 -16.94 17.77
C TYR A 310 40.57 -16.69 16.42
N THR A 311 41.80 -16.17 16.41
CA THR A 311 42.53 -15.83 15.17
C THR A 311 42.75 -17.03 14.24
N PHE A 312 42.99 -18.23 14.78
CA PHE A 312 43.06 -19.47 13.99
C PHE A 312 41.73 -19.82 13.31
N GLU A 313 40.62 -19.67 14.05
CA GLU A 313 39.27 -19.88 13.52
C GLU A 313 38.93 -18.85 12.45
N MET A 314 39.38 -17.61 12.62
CA MET A 314 39.20 -16.57 11.62
C MET A 314 39.85 -16.95 10.27
N VAL A 315 41.11 -17.43 10.28
CA VAL A 315 41.77 -17.90 9.05
C VAL A 315 41.03 -19.07 8.42
N LYS A 316 40.55 -20.00 9.25
CA LYS A 316 39.78 -21.17 8.78
C LYS A 316 38.57 -20.74 7.94
N ASN A 317 37.87 -19.70 8.36
CA ASN A 317 36.66 -19.18 7.72
C ASN A 317 36.92 -18.29 6.49
N MET A 318 38.17 -17.89 6.24
CA MET A 318 38.52 -17.11 5.04
C MET A 318 38.38 -17.94 3.77
N ASP A 319 37.92 -17.29 2.70
CA ASP A 319 37.83 -17.87 1.36
C ASP A 319 39.14 -17.60 0.59
N ILE A 320 40.20 -18.30 0.99
CA ILE A 320 41.54 -18.25 0.40
C ILE A 320 42.08 -19.68 0.21
N SER A 321 43.14 -19.83 -0.58
CA SER A 321 43.79 -21.12 -0.85
C SER A 321 44.33 -21.77 0.43
N VAL A 322 44.53 -23.09 0.40
CA VAL A 322 45.12 -23.82 1.53
C VAL A 322 46.53 -23.32 1.82
N GLU A 323 47.28 -23.03 0.76
CA GLU A 323 48.63 -22.47 0.83
C GLU A 323 48.62 -21.11 1.55
N ASP A 324 47.72 -20.20 1.19
CA ASP A 324 47.57 -18.90 1.85
C ASP A 324 47.15 -19.05 3.31
N LYS A 325 46.27 -20.01 3.64
CA LYS A 325 45.91 -20.31 5.03
C LYS A 325 47.12 -20.76 5.84
N VAL A 326 47.90 -21.70 5.33
CA VAL A 326 49.11 -22.21 6.01
C VAL A 326 50.13 -21.09 6.24
N GLU A 327 50.35 -20.24 5.23
CA GLU A 327 51.25 -19.10 5.36
C GLU A 327 50.76 -18.12 6.45
N LEU A 328 49.47 -17.77 6.43
CA LEU A 328 48.88 -16.84 7.39
C LEU A 328 48.91 -17.39 8.82
N LEU A 329 48.59 -18.68 9.01
CA LEU A 329 48.68 -19.36 10.30
C LEU A 329 50.12 -19.41 10.84
N SER A 330 51.10 -19.61 9.96
CA SER A 330 52.52 -19.61 10.36
C SER A 330 52.97 -18.25 10.87
N LYS A 331 52.53 -17.15 10.22
CA LYS A 331 52.77 -15.77 10.69
C LYS A 331 52.12 -15.51 12.05
N ILE A 332 50.88 -15.95 12.24
CA ILE A 332 50.14 -15.84 13.51
C ILE A 332 50.87 -16.59 14.62
N ALA A 333 51.28 -17.83 14.39
CA ALA A 333 52.04 -18.62 15.36
C ALA A 333 53.35 -17.94 15.77
N THR A 334 54.07 -17.36 14.81
CA THR A 334 55.31 -16.61 15.06
C THR A 334 55.06 -15.38 15.94
N ASN A 335 53.99 -14.62 15.66
CA ASN A 335 53.61 -13.45 16.46
C ASN A 335 53.28 -13.81 17.91
N LEU A 336 52.61 -14.95 18.13
CA LEU A 336 52.27 -15.43 19.48
C LEU A 336 53.52 -15.88 20.25
N LEU A 337 54.42 -16.64 19.62
CA LEU A 337 55.68 -17.09 20.24
C LEU A 337 56.62 -15.93 20.60
N ASN A 338 56.66 -14.88 19.77
CA ASN A 338 57.47 -13.69 20.04
C ASN A 338 56.92 -12.81 21.17
N LYS A 339 55.68 -13.06 21.62
CA LYS A 339 55.03 -12.32 22.71
C LYS A 339 55.29 -12.94 24.09
N GLU A 340 55.69 -14.20 24.12
CA GLU A 340 56.00 -14.97 25.34
C GLU A 340 57.48 -14.86 25.76
N ASN A 341 58.31 -14.25 24.91
CA ASN A 341 59.70 -13.84 25.21
C ASN A 341 59.76 -12.33 25.46
#